data_AF-A0A7C1JWW7-F1
#
_entry.id   AF-A0A7C1JWW7-F1
#
_cell.length_a   1.000
_cell.length_b   1.000
_cell.length_c   1.000
_cell.angle_alpha   90.00
_cell.angle_beta   90.00
_cell.angle_gamma   90.00
#
_symmetry.space_group_name_H-M   'P 1'
#
loop_
_entity.id
_entity.type
_entity.pdbx_description
1 polymer ?
#
loop_
_entity_poly.entity_id
_entity_poly.type
_entity_poly.pdbx_seq_one_letter_code
_entity_poly.pdbx_strand_id
1 'polypeptide(L)'
;MVSEEIRHPPSAEDALLRLLVLMHVVRYALLTPPPDLLRPSLESWDESDRIEFAHDAKQVRDEFWAPVRASPLWEAMSPQEKKFAATTVVTMSAQQHIDFTWRLEALQVLMWALELLPSLPPYDAPATPELLEQLTATAIGSLIDSPRLRPHEQIQQARNLAELWHWRSRTRELIEQGCSLPADPNLKTAGLETFDDIVRATARLCQQEGSVPVVDEDFAAYGKAYRALSPDEWSEVRSVTIERHFTLNWLCGYAPNNQWDETPTDT
;
A
#
# COMPACT_ATOMS: atom_id res chain seq x y z
N MET A 1 -14.65 -10.37 -21.31
CA MET A 1 -14.12 -9.20 -22.04
C MET A 1 -14.87 -7.98 -21.55
N VAL A 2 -14.42 -7.42 -20.43
CA VAL A 2 -14.88 -6.10 -20.01
C VAL A 2 -14.32 -5.12 -21.04
N SER A 3 -15.17 -4.22 -21.53
CA SER A 3 -14.78 -3.09 -22.36
C SER A 3 -13.47 -2.49 -21.85
N GLU A 4 -12.51 -2.20 -22.73
CA GLU A 4 -11.43 -1.26 -22.41
C GLU A 4 -12.11 0.09 -22.16
N GLU A 5 -12.61 0.30 -20.95
CA GLU A 5 -12.93 1.64 -20.46
C GLU A 5 -11.67 2.46 -20.66
N ILE A 6 -11.85 3.64 -21.25
CA ILE A 6 -10.74 4.55 -21.52
C ILE A 6 -10.13 4.90 -20.18
N ARG A 7 -8.98 4.30 -19.86
CA ARG A 7 -8.24 4.57 -18.63
C ARG A 7 -7.70 5.98 -18.67
N HIS A 8 -7.74 6.65 -17.53
CA HIS A 8 -7.25 8.02 -17.38
C HIS A 8 -6.17 8.01 -16.30
N PRO A 9 -4.93 7.60 -16.63
CA PRO A 9 -3.85 7.61 -15.66
C PRO A 9 -3.58 9.04 -15.16
N PRO A 10 -3.15 9.19 -13.89
CA PRO A 10 -2.79 10.49 -13.33
C PRO A 10 -1.63 11.13 -14.10
N SER A 11 -1.60 12.46 -14.13
CA SER A 11 -0.45 13.23 -14.58
C SER A 11 0.72 13.14 -13.59
N ALA A 12 1.89 13.64 -13.98
CA ALA A 12 3.03 13.73 -13.06
C ALA A 12 2.76 14.70 -11.91
N GLU A 13 2.00 15.76 -12.17
CA GLU A 13 1.52 16.73 -11.19
C GLU A 13 0.56 16.08 -10.19
N ASP A 14 -0.38 15.24 -10.66
CA ASP A 14 -1.29 14.49 -9.79
C ASP A 14 -0.52 13.52 -8.89
N ALA A 15 0.46 12.81 -9.44
CA ALA A 15 1.30 11.88 -8.68
C ALA A 15 2.18 12.60 -7.65
N LEU A 16 2.75 13.76 -7.98
CA LEU A 16 3.47 14.61 -7.04
C LEU A 16 2.56 15.08 -5.91
N LEU A 17 1.35 15.54 -6.25
CA LEU A 17 0.38 15.99 -5.26
C LEU A 17 -0.02 14.87 -4.30
N ARG A 18 -0.26 13.66 -4.83
CA ARG A 18 -0.52 12.45 -4.03
C ARG A 18 0.67 12.07 -3.15
N LEU A 19 1.91 12.16 -3.65
CA LEU A 19 3.13 11.92 -2.88
C LEU A 19 3.20 12.86 -1.66
N LEU A 20 2.96 14.16 -1.87
CA LEU A 20 3.00 15.16 -0.80
C LEU A 20 1.90 14.95 0.24
N VAL A 21 0.68 14.59 -0.19
CA VAL A 21 -0.40 14.22 0.72
C VAL A 21 -0.02 13.01 1.58
N LEU A 22 0.44 11.92 0.95
CA LEU A 22 0.81 10.70 1.68
C LEU A 22 2.00 10.94 2.62
N MET A 23 2.95 11.80 2.25
CA MET A 23 4.06 12.18 3.14
C MET A 23 3.54 12.74 4.47
N HIS A 24 2.53 13.61 4.46
CA HIS A 24 1.93 14.15 5.68
C HIS A 24 1.10 13.12 6.45
N VAL A 25 0.30 12.34 5.73
CA VAL A 25 -0.54 11.28 6.31
C VAL A 25 0.32 10.24 7.05
N VAL A 26 1.38 9.73 6.41
CA VAL A 26 2.30 8.75 7.00
C VAL A 26 3.07 9.36 8.17
N ARG A 27 3.55 10.61 8.05
CA ARG A 27 4.19 11.31 9.19
C ARG A 27 3.26 11.42 10.40
N TYR A 28 1.99 11.75 10.18
CA TYR A 28 1.03 11.83 11.28
C TYR A 28 0.81 10.46 11.93
N ALA A 29 0.67 9.40 11.13
CA ALA A 29 0.54 8.03 11.63
C ALA A 29 1.74 7.59 12.46
N LEU A 30 2.97 7.86 11.98
CA LEU A 30 4.21 7.47 12.67
C LEU A 30 4.48 8.27 13.95
N LEU A 31 4.10 9.55 13.99
CA LEU A 31 4.24 10.40 15.18
C LEU A 31 3.17 10.11 16.23
N THR A 32 2.06 9.48 15.84
CA THR A 32 0.98 9.13 16.75
C THR A 32 1.22 7.72 17.30
N PRO A 33 1.35 7.53 18.63
CA PRO A 33 1.59 6.21 19.18
C PRO A 33 0.38 5.28 18.94
N PRO A 34 0.61 3.96 18.77
CA PRO A 34 -0.47 2.98 18.66
C PRO A 34 -1.45 3.09 19.84
N PRO A 35 -2.78 3.13 19.59
CA PRO A 35 -3.78 3.26 20.64
C PRO A 35 -3.68 2.18 21.74
N ASP A 36 -3.24 0.97 21.39
CA ASP A 36 -3.06 -0.14 22.34
C ASP A 36 -1.97 0.13 23.39
N LEU A 37 -0.95 0.94 23.06
CA LEU A 37 0.10 1.30 24.02
C LEU A 37 -0.40 2.28 25.08
N LEU A 38 -1.41 3.09 24.75
CA LEU A 38 -1.97 4.08 25.67
C LEU A 38 -3.11 3.54 26.52
N ARG A 39 -3.77 2.46 26.09
CA ARG A 39 -4.94 1.90 26.77
C ARG A 39 -4.71 1.67 28.28
N PRO A 40 -3.60 1.03 28.73
CA PRO A 40 -3.38 0.80 30.16
C PRO A 40 -3.26 2.11 30.97
N SER A 41 -2.60 3.12 30.40
CA SER A 41 -2.44 4.43 31.04
C SER A 41 -3.79 5.14 31.14
N LEU A 42 -4.55 5.20 30.04
CA LEU A 42 -5.87 5.84 30.00
C LEU A 42 -6.84 5.20 30.99
N GLU A 43 -6.83 3.88 31.14
CA GLU A 43 -7.68 3.15 32.10
C GLU A 43 -7.36 3.52 33.56
N SER A 44 -6.11 3.83 33.87
CA SER A 44 -5.65 4.20 35.21
C SER A 44 -5.92 5.67 35.60
N TRP A 45 -6.14 6.54 34.61
CA TRP A 45 -6.33 7.97 34.82
C TRP A 45 -7.74 8.31 35.29
N ASP A 46 -7.85 9.40 36.06
CA ASP A 46 -9.14 9.97 36.42
C ASP A 46 -9.76 10.75 35.25
N GLU A 47 -11.01 11.20 35.43
CA GLU A 47 -11.74 11.89 34.38
C GLU A 47 -11.11 13.25 34.01
N SER A 48 -10.50 13.94 34.97
CA SER A 48 -9.86 15.24 34.71
C SER A 48 -8.63 15.06 33.83
N ASP A 49 -7.78 14.09 34.17
CA ASP A 49 -6.57 13.75 33.41
C ASP A 49 -6.92 13.31 31.98
N ARG A 50 -7.99 12.53 31.81
CA ARG A 50 -8.47 12.11 30.48
C ARG A 50 -8.95 13.28 29.64
N ILE A 51 -9.68 14.23 30.25
CA ILE A 51 -10.16 15.43 29.56
C ILE A 51 -8.98 16.32 29.13
N GLU A 52 -8.01 16.53 30.01
CA GLU A 52 -6.80 17.30 29.73
C GLU A 52 -6.00 16.67 28.59
N PHE A 53 -5.72 15.37 28.67
CA PHE A 53 -5.01 14.67 27.60
C PHE A 53 -5.76 14.69 26.26
N ALA A 54 -7.09 14.54 26.28
CA ALA A 54 -7.90 14.63 25.05
C ALA A 54 -7.91 16.05 24.46
N HIS A 55 -7.81 17.09 25.29
CA HIS A 55 -7.64 18.46 24.86
C HIS A 55 -6.27 18.67 24.19
N ASP A 56 -5.20 18.23 24.85
CA ASP A 56 -3.83 18.34 24.33
C ASP A 56 -3.64 17.56 23.02
N ALA A 57 -4.22 16.36 22.93
CA ALA A 57 -4.20 15.56 21.72
C ALA A 57 -4.87 16.26 20.53
N LYS A 58 -5.94 17.05 20.77
CA LYS A 58 -6.57 17.87 19.71
C LYS A 58 -5.67 19.03 19.31
N GLN A 59 -5.03 19.69 20.28
CA GLN A 59 -4.10 20.78 20.00
C GLN A 59 -2.93 20.30 19.14
N VAL A 60 -2.28 19.20 19.51
CA VAL A 60 -1.17 18.60 18.74
C VAL A 60 -1.61 18.24 17.31
N ARG A 61 -2.78 17.61 17.15
CA ARG A 61 -3.35 17.33 15.82
C ARG A 61 -3.55 18.60 15.01
N ASP A 62 -4.18 19.61 15.60
CA ASP A 62 -4.53 20.84 14.89
C ASP A 62 -3.29 21.65 14.51
N GLU A 63 -2.27 21.68 15.37
CA GLU A 63 -0.96 22.26 15.06
C GLU A 63 -0.27 21.52 13.89
N PHE A 64 -0.28 20.18 13.90
CA PHE A 64 0.31 19.37 12.83
C PHE A 64 -0.38 19.63 11.47
N TRP A 65 -1.71 19.63 11.44
CA TRP A 65 -2.48 19.76 10.20
C TRP A 65 -2.72 21.20 9.75
N ALA A 66 -2.49 22.21 10.60
CA ALA A 66 -2.66 23.63 10.25
C ALA A 66 -1.97 24.05 8.94
N PRO A 67 -0.66 23.76 8.70
CA PRO A 67 -0.02 24.14 7.44
C PRO A 67 -0.62 23.40 6.23
N VAL A 68 -1.03 22.15 6.38
CA VAL A 68 -1.67 21.37 5.30
C VAL A 68 -3.04 21.96 4.97
N ARG A 69 -3.87 22.26 5.99
CA ARG A 69 -5.20 22.90 5.85
C ARG A 69 -5.14 24.27 5.17
N ALA A 70 -4.03 24.99 5.34
CA ALA A 70 -3.79 26.29 4.70
C ALA A 70 -3.21 26.18 3.28
N SER A 71 -3.04 24.98 2.75
CA SER A 71 -2.40 24.72 1.45
C SER A 71 -3.33 23.97 0.48
N PRO A 72 -3.01 23.95 -0.83
CA PRO A 72 -3.76 23.14 -1.80
C PRO A 72 -3.76 21.63 -1.50
N LEU A 73 -2.84 21.15 -0.65
CA LEU A 73 -2.78 19.74 -0.26
C LEU A 73 -4.06 19.28 0.42
N TRP A 74 -4.71 20.15 1.21
CA TRP A 74 -5.94 19.78 1.91
C TRP A 74 -7.06 19.40 0.95
N GLU A 75 -7.22 20.13 -0.15
CA GLU A 75 -8.23 19.81 -1.15
C GLU A 75 -7.92 18.52 -1.89
N ALA A 76 -6.63 18.20 -2.06
CA ALA A 76 -6.15 16.98 -2.71
C ALA A 76 -6.29 15.72 -1.85
N MET A 77 -6.43 15.87 -0.53
CA MET A 77 -6.66 14.74 0.37
C MET A 77 -7.97 14.03 0.05
N SER A 78 -7.92 12.71 0.04
CA SER A 78 -9.08 11.85 -0.15
C SER A 78 -10.04 11.93 1.05
N PRO A 79 -11.32 11.53 0.89
CA PRO A 79 -12.26 11.46 2.01
C PRO A 79 -11.75 10.64 3.20
N GLN A 80 -11.10 9.50 2.95
CA GLN A 80 -10.54 8.67 4.01
C GLN A 80 -9.36 9.36 4.72
N GLU A 81 -8.48 10.03 3.96
CA GLU A 81 -7.36 10.78 4.51
C GLU A 81 -7.84 11.98 5.35
N LYS A 82 -8.88 12.70 4.91
CA LYS A 82 -9.50 13.80 5.68
C LYS A 82 -10.14 13.28 6.97
N LYS A 83 -10.80 12.11 6.92
CA LYS A 83 -11.35 11.44 8.10
C LYS A 83 -10.25 11.05 9.08
N PHE A 84 -9.11 10.57 8.58
CA PHE A 84 -7.94 10.25 9.40
C PHE A 84 -7.30 11.50 10.00
N ALA A 85 -7.13 12.58 9.24
CA ALA A 85 -6.61 13.84 9.74
C ALA A 85 -7.48 14.50 10.84
N ALA A 86 -8.75 14.08 10.96
CA ALA A 86 -9.64 14.50 12.05
C ALA A 86 -9.47 13.67 13.33
N THR A 87 -8.84 12.48 13.27
CA THR A 87 -8.60 11.66 14.47
C THR A 87 -7.47 12.22 15.32
N THR A 88 -7.45 11.80 16.57
CA THR A 88 -6.38 12.05 17.54
C THR A 88 -5.89 10.71 18.06
N VAL A 89 -4.80 10.72 18.82
CA VAL A 89 -4.32 9.53 19.52
C VAL A 89 -5.39 8.86 20.41
N VAL A 90 -6.37 9.64 20.90
CA VAL A 90 -7.48 9.14 21.72
C VAL A 90 -8.62 8.53 20.89
N THR A 91 -8.85 9.04 19.68
CA THR A 91 -10.03 8.69 18.86
C THR A 91 -9.71 7.80 17.67
N MET A 92 -8.43 7.63 17.34
CA MET A 92 -7.96 6.75 16.28
C MET A 92 -8.08 5.29 16.69
N SER A 93 -8.59 4.43 15.80
CA SER A 93 -8.59 2.98 16.04
C SER A 93 -7.22 2.35 15.73
N ALA A 94 -6.95 1.19 16.32
CA ALA A 94 -5.74 0.42 16.01
C ALA A 94 -5.64 0.08 14.52
N GLN A 95 -6.77 -0.30 13.88
CA GLN A 95 -6.79 -0.58 12.44
C GLN A 95 -6.47 0.65 11.60
N GLN A 96 -7.02 1.82 11.93
CA GLN A 96 -6.68 3.06 11.22
C GLN A 96 -5.19 3.39 11.35
N HIS A 97 -4.61 3.20 12.53
CA HIS A 97 -3.17 3.41 12.75
C HIS A 97 -2.32 2.49 11.86
N ILE A 98 -2.69 1.20 11.80
CA ILE A 98 -2.04 0.19 10.95
C ILE A 98 -2.18 0.57 9.46
N ASP A 99 -3.40 0.81 8.99
CA ASP A 99 -3.70 1.11 7.58
C ASP A 99 -2.90 2.34 7.10
N PHE A 100 -2.88 3.41 7.90
CA PHE A 100 -2.18 4.64 7.53
C PHE A 100 -0.66 4.58 7.71
N THR A 101 -0.15 3.65 8.52
CA THR A 101 1.29 3.33 8.56
C THR A 101 1.71 2.58 7.29
N TRP A 102 0.88 1.64 6.83
CA TRP A 102 1.13 0.88 5.60
C TRP A 102 1.12 1.74 4.32
N ARG A 103 0.53 2.94 4.34
CA ARG A 103 0.67 3.94 3.26
C ARG A 103 2.12 4.35 2.96
N LEU A 104 3.07 3.98 3.81
CA LEU A 104 4.49 4.09 3.53
C LEU A 104 4.91 3.29 2.27
N GLU A 105 4.26 2.16 1.98
CA GLU A 105 4.46 1.39 0.73
C GLU A 105 3.95 2.14 -0.50
N ALA A 106 2.76 2.74 -0.38
CA ALA A 106 2.22 3.61 -1.41
C ALA A 106 3.13 4.82 -1.68
N LEU A 107 3.67 5.41 -0.62
CA LEU A 107 4.68 6.47 -0.71
C LEU A 107 5.92 5.99 -1.47
N GLN A 108 6.45 4.81 -1.16
CA GLN A 108 7.61 4.23 -1.86
C GLN A 108 7.36 4.02 -3.35
N VAL A 109 6.16 3.56 -3.72
CA VAL A 109 5.76 3.42 -5.14
C VAL A 109 5.72 4.76 -5.85
N LEU A 110 5.15 5.80 -5.23
CA LEU A 110 5.11 7.13 -5.83
C LEU A 110 6.51 7.73 -5.96
N MET A 111 7.38 7.56 -4.96
CA MET A 111 8.78 7.99 -5.03
C MET A 111 9.53 7.28 -6.17
N TRP A 112 9.32 5.97 -6.35
CA TRP A 112 9.87 5.24 -7.48
C TRP A 112 9.30 5.75 -8.81
N ALA A 113 7.97 5.93 -8.91
CA ALA A 113 7.31 6.38 -10.12
C ALA A 113 7.76 7.80 -10.53
N LEU A 114 8.05 8.67 -9.56
CA LEU A 114 8.58 10.03 -9.75
C LEU A 114 10.12 10.09 -9.83
N GLU A 115 10.78 8.95 -10.07
CA GLU A 115 12.23 8.83 -10.27
C GLU A 115 13.10 9.25 -9.07
N LEU A 116 12.52 9.37 -7.86
CA LEU A 116 13.28 9.56 -6.62
C LEU A 116 14.01 8.29 -6.17
N LEU A 117 13.43 7.12 -6.48
CA LEU A 117 14.03 5.82 -6.20
C LEU A 117 14.43 5.11 -7.49
N PRO A 118 15.61 4.47 -7.54
CA PRO A 118 16.07 3.77 -8.74
C PRO A 118 15.25 2.49 -9.03
N SER A 119 14.78 1.82 -7.99
CA SER A 119 14.04 0.55 -8.06
C SER A 119 13.10 0.38 -6.85
N LEU A 120 12.06 -0.44 -7.01
CA LEU A 120 11.28 -0.93 -5.87
C LEU A 120 12.00 -2.08 -5.18
N PRO A 121 11.99 -2.16 -3.84
CA PRO A 121 12.48 -3.33 -3.11
C PRO A 121 11.67 -4.59 -3.41
N PRO A 122 12.19 -5.77 -3.07
CA PRO A 122 11.40 -7.00 -3.00
C PRO A 122 10.14 -6.88 -2.11
N TYR A 123 9.18 -7.80 -2.28
CA TYR A 123 7.91 -7.79 -1.52
C TYR A 123 8.04 -8.29 -0.08
N ASP A 124 9.18 -8.88 0.26
CA ASP A 124 9.61 -9.29 1.60
C ASP A 124 10.57 -8.26 2.24
N ALA A 125 10.64 -7.06 1.68
CA ALA A 125 11.38 -5.92 2.21
C ALA A 125 10.43 -4.72 2.36
N PRO A 126 9.69 -4.63 3.48
CA PRO A 126 8.81 -3.52 3.75
C PRO A 126 9.56 -2.19 3.79
N ALA A 127 8.88 -1.12 3.38
CA ALA A 127 9.32 0.24 3.52
C ALA A 127 9.46 0.59 5.01
N THR A 128 10.50 1.36 5.32
CA THR A 128 10.81 1.78 6.69
C THR A 128 10.73 3.30 6.82
N PRO A 129 10.50 3.86 8.02
CA PRO A 129 10.33 5.30 8.23
C PRO A 129 11.46 6.17 7.67
N GLU A 130 12.68 5.63 7.56
CA GLU A 130 13.86 6.28 6.96
C GLU A 130 13.62 6.70 5.50
N LEU A 131 12.63 6.10 4.81
CA LEU A 131 12.20 6.52 3.49
C LEU A 131 11.80 8.01 3.44
N LEU A 132 11.20 8.53 4.52
CA LEU A 132 10.78 9.93 4.62
C LEU A 132 11.96 10.91 4.64
N GLU A 133 13.16 10.45 5.00
CA GLU A 133 14.37 11.27 5.02
C GLU A 133 14.84 11.61 3.61
N GLN A 134 14.48 10.80 2.61
CA GLN A 134 14.79 11.06 1.21
C GLN A 134 13.95 12.21 0.61
N LEU A 135 12.79 12.52 1.22
CA LEU A 135 11.92 13.63 0.84
C LEU A 135 12.41 14.95 1.45
N THR A 136 13.64 15.33 1.11
CA THR A 136 14.25 16.60 1.52
C THR A 136 13.58 17.79 0.81
N ALA A 137 13.71 18.98 1.38
CA ALA A 137 13.20 20.20 0.75
C ALA A 137 13.76 20.42 -0.67
N THR A 138 15.03 20.07 -0.90
CA THR A 138 15.66 20.16 -2.23
C THR A 138 15.07 19.15 -3.21
N ALA A 139 14.84 17.91 -2.78
CA ALA A 139 14.23 16.87 -3.61
C ALA A 139 12.79 17.25 -4.00
N ILE A 140 12.00 17.70 -3.01
CA ILE A 140 10.63 18.17 -3.24
C ILE A 140 10.61 19.39 -4.16
N GLY A 141 11.46 20.38 -3.92
CA GLY A 141 11.57 21.56 -4.78
C GLY A 141 11.87 21.21 -6.24
N SER A 142 12.80 20.28 -6.45
CA SER A 142 13.15 19.79 -7.80
C SER A 142 11.97 19.12 -8.50
N LEU A 143 11.18 18.34 -7.75
CA LEU A 143 9.96 17.72 -8.29
C LEU A 143 8.87 18.74 -8.60
N ILE A 144 8.71 19.77 -7.77
CA ILE A 144 7.75 20.86 -8.02
C ILE A 144 8.10 21.61 -9.30
N ASP A 145 9.39 21.85 -9.54
CA ASP A 145 9.85 22.58 -10.73
C ASP A 145 9.70 21.75 -12.03
N SER A 146 9.85 20.42 -11.95
CA SER A 146 9.76 19.54 -13.12
C SER A 146 9.30 18.11 -12.74
N PRO A 147 7.99 17.91 -12.50
CA PRO A 147 7.47 16.60 -12.18
C PRO A 147 7.55 15.69 -13.40
N ARG A 148 8.09 14.49 -13.23
CA ARG A 148 8.17 13.47 -14.29
C ARG A 148 7.83 12.11 -13.72
N LEU A 149 7.02 11.38 -14.47
CA LEU A 149 6.78 9.97 -14.23
C LEU A 149 7.71 9.13 -15.08
N ARG A 150 8.07 7.97 -14.54
CA ARG A 150 8.65 6.87 -15.32
C ARG A 150 7.76 6.53 -16.53
N PRO A 151 8.34 5.98 -17.60
CA PRO A 151 7.58 5.51 -18.76
C PRO A 151 6.43 4.58 -18.35
N HIS A 152 5.27 4.77 -18.98
CA HIS A 152 4.06 4.01 -18.66
C HIS A 152 4.28 2.49 -18.69
N GLU A 153 5.07 1.99 -19.65
CA GLU A 153 5.40 0.56 -19.74
C GLU A 153 6.11 0.02 -18.48
N GLN A 154 7.00 0.81 -17.87
CA GLN A 154 7.68 0.41 -16.62
C GLN A 154 6.68 0.35 -15.45
N ILE A 155 5.78 1.34 -15.36
CA ILE A 155 4.74 1.39 -14.34
C ILE A 155 3.77 0.21 -14.51
N GLN A 156 3.36 -0.08 -15.74
CA GLN A 156 2.48 -1.21 -16.06
C GLN A 156 3.16 -2.56 -15.76
N GLN A 157 4.47 -2.69 -16.04
CA GLN A 157 5.22 -3.89 -15.69
C GLN A 157 5.28 -4.11 -14.16
N ALA A 158 5.57 -3.05 -13.40
CA ALA A 158 5.55 -3.10 -11.94
C ALA A 158 4.14 -3.46 -11.43
N ARG A 159 3.08 -2.89 -12.04
CA ARG A 159 1.69 -3.21 -11.71
C ARG A 159 1.38 -4.68 -11.92
N ASN A 160 1.77 -5.25 -13.06
CA ASN A 160 1.54 -6.67 -13.36
C ASN A 160 2.25 -7.58 -12.35
N LEU A 161 3.48 -7.22 -11.95
CA LEU A 161 4.19 -7.92 -10.90
C LEU A 161 3.46 -7.83 -9.55
N ALA A 162 2.96 -6.64 -9.18
CA ALA A 162 2.21 -6.46 -7.94
C ALA A 162 0.89 -7.23 -7.91
N GLU A 163 0.16 -7.26 -9.03
CA GLU A 163 -1.04 -8.07 -9.20
C GLU A 163 -0.73 -9.56 -9.02
N LEU A 164 0.37 -10.04 -9.61
CA LEU A 164 0.78 -11.43 -9.49
C LEU A 164 1.10 -11.83 -8.04
N TRP A 165 1.80 -10.98 -7.30
CA TRP A 165 2.01 -11.17 -5.86
C TRP A 165 0.69 -11.12 -5.08
N HIS A 166 -0.23 -10.23 -5.46
CA HIS A 166 -1.52 -10.09 -4.77
C HIS A 166 -2.38 -11.34 -4.98
N TRP A 167 -2.46 -11.80 -6.23
CA TRP A 167 -3.07 -13.07 -6.60
C TRP A 167 -2.48 -14.22 -5.80
N ARG A 168 -1.15 -14.31 -5.67
CA ARG A 168 -0.52 -15.39 -4.90
C ARG A 168 -0.93 -15.35 -3.43
N SER A 169 -0.95 -14.17 -2.83
CA SER A 169 -1.37 -13.97 -1.43
C SER A 169 -2.83 -14.36 -1.21
N ARG A 170 -3.73 -13.89 -2.10
CA ARG A 170 -5.15 -14.25 -2.09
C ARG A 170 -5.37 -15.75 -2.32
N THR A 171 -4.59 -16.36 -3.20
CA THR A 171 -4.66 -17.80 -3.46
C THR A 171 -4.29 -18.62 -2.22
N ARG A 172 -3.31 -18.18 -1.42
CA ARG A 172 -3.02 -18.82 -0.12
C ARG A 172 -4.24 -18.77 0.80
N GLU A 173 -4.85 -17.60 0.93
CA GLU A 173 -6.05 -17.42 1.76
C GLU A 173 -7.19 -18.36 1.35
N LEU A 174 -7.43 -18.51 0.04
CA LEU A 174 -8.43 -19.45 -0.50
C LEU A 174 -8.11 -20.91 -0.15
N ILE A 175 -6.85 -21.32 -0.26
CA ILE A 175 -6.39 -22.67 0.10
C ILE A 175 -6.60 -22.92 1.61
N GLU A 176 -6.20 -21.97 2.46
CA GLU A 176 -6.35 -22.10 3.92
C GLU A 176 -7.83 -22.10 4.36
N GLN A 177 -8.70 -21.42 3.61
CA GLN A 177 -10.15 -21.46 3.80
C GLN A 177 -10.81 -22.76 3.26
N GLY A 178 -10.03 -23.65 2.64
CA GLY A 178 -10.53 -24.89 2.07
C GLY A 178 -11.42 -24.69 0.84
N CYS A 179 -11.28 -23.57 0.13
CA CYS A 179 -12.02 -23.32 -1.09
C CYS A 179 -11.54 -24.25 -2.21
N SER A 180 -12.48 -24.84 -2.94
CA SER A 180 -12.18 -25.60 -4.15
C SER A 180 -12.03 -24.67 -5.35
N LEU A 181 -11.16 -25.05 -6.29
CA LEU A 181 -11.04 -24.37 -7.57
C LEU A 181 -12.38 -24.47 -8.32
N PRO A 182 -12.92 -23.35 -8.85
CA PRO A 182 -14.12 -23.39 -9.69
C PRO A 182 -13.92 -24.30 -10.92
N ALA A 183 -14.98 -25.00 -11.32
CA ALA A 183 -14.90 -25.89 -12.47
C ALA A 183 -14.66 -25.10 -13.77
N ASP A 184 -13.49 -25.27 -14.36
CA ASP A 184 -13.13 -24.74 -15.67
C ASP A 184 -12.65 -25.90 -16.58
N PRO A 185 -13.35 -26.18 -17.71
CA PRO A 185 -12.94 -27.20 -18.66
C PRO A 185 -11.51 -27.05 -19.18
N ASN A 186 -11.04 -25.81 -19.37
CA ASN A 186 -9.70 -25.54 -19.91
C ASN A 186 -8.61 -25.90 -18.88
N LEU A 187 -8.82 -25.55 -17.61
CA LEU A 187 -7.90 -25.90 -16.52
C LEU A 187 -7.85 -27.42 -16.33
N LYS A 188 -8.99 -28.09 -16.38
CA LYS A 188 -9.06 -29.55 -16.27
C LYS A 188 -8.34 -30.26 -17.42
N THR A 189 -8.50 -29.80 -18.67
CA THR A 189 -7.75 -30.35 -19.81
C THR A 189 -6.24 -30.12 -19.69
N ALA A 190 -5.82 -29.01 -19.05
CA ALA A 190 -4.43 -28.74 -18.75
C ALA A 190 -3.88 -29.52 -17.53
N GLY A 191 -4.71 -30.34 -16.86
CA GLY A 191 -4.32 -31.09 -15.66
C GLY A 191 -4.18 -30.22 -14.40
N LEU A 192 -4.81 -29.04 -14.36
CA LEU A 192 -4.82 -28.13 -13.23
C LEU A 192 -6.15 -28.28 -12.48
N GLU A 193 -6.13 -29.03 -11.38
CA GLU A 193 -7.36 -29.37 -10.62
C GLU A 193 -7.47 -28.61 -9.30
N THR A 194 -6.36 -28.11 -8.78
CA THR A 194 -6.28 -27.40 -7.50
C THR A 194 -5.64 -26.02 -7.67
N PHE A 195 -5.88 -25.12 -6.71
CA PHE A 195 -5.13 -23.87 -6.62
C PHE A 195 -3.62 -24.10 -6.54
N ASP A 196 -3.20 -25.17 -5.87
CA ASP A 196 -1.79 -25.55 -5.78
C ASP A 196 -1.18 -25.93 -7.13
N ASP A 197 -1.94 -26.58 -8.02
CA ASP A 197 -1.49 -26.86 -9.39
C ASP A 197 -1.27 -25.57 -10.16
N ILE A 198 -2.18 -24.60 -10.03
CA ILE A 198 -2.07 -23.29 -10.68
C ILE A 198 -0.85 -22.52 -10.13
N VAL A 199 -0.64 -22.52 -8.81
CA VAL A 199 0.54 -21.90 -8.19
C VAL A 199 1.82 -22.53 -8.74
N ARG A 200 1.92 -23.87 -8.76
CA ARG A 200 3.11 -24.57 -9.30
C ARG A 200 3.35 -24.26 -10.77
N ALA A 201 2.30 -24.29 -11.60
CA ALA A 201 2.41 -23.96 -13.01
C ALA A 201 2.87 -22.52 -13.23
N THR A 202 2.28 -21.57 -12.49
CA THR A 202 2.60 -20.14 -12.57
C THR A 202 4.03 -19.86 -12.10
N ALA A 203 4.45 -20.45 -10.97
CA ALA A 203 5.81 -20.30 -10.46
C ALA A 203 6.84 -20.82 -11.45
N ARG A 204 6.61 -21.96 -12.12
CA ARG A 204 7.51 -22.48 -13.16
C ARG A 204 7.64 -21.51 -14.35
N LEU A 205 6.55 -20.89 -14.81
CA LEU A 205 6.59 -19.89 -15.87
C LEU A 205 7.40 -18.66 -15.43
N CYS A 206 7.13 -18.15 -14.23
CA CYS A 206 7.85 -16.99 -13.71
C CYS A 206 9.35 -17.26 -13.50
N GLN A 207 9.71 -18.49 -13.12
CA GLN A 207 11.10 -18.91 -13.01
C GLN A 207 11.81 -18.91 -14.38
N GLN A 208 11.12 -19.34 -15.45
CA GLN A 208 11.67 -19.31 -16.82
C GLN A 208 11.89 -17.87 -17.32
N GLU A 209 10.99 -16.96 -16.94
CA GLU A 209 11.06 -15.54 -17.29
C GLU A 209 12.00 -14.74 -16.38
N GLY A 210 12.37 -15.28 -15.21
CA GLY A 210 13.11 -14.56 -14.18
C GLY A 210 12.33 -13.42 -13.53
N SER A 211 10.99 -13.48 -13.56
CA SER A 211 10.11 -12.40 -13.11
C SER A 211 9.84 -12.41 -11.60
N VAL A 212 9.88 -13.58 -10.97
CA VAL A 212 9.84 -13.72 -9.50
C VAL A 212 10.84 -14.76 -9.00
N PRO A 213 11.38 -14.61 -7.78
CA PRO A 213 12.15 -15.67 -7.15
C PRO A 213 11.23 -16.86 -6.81
N VAL A 214 11.75 -18.07 -7.00
CA VAL A 214 10.99 -19.33 -6.84
C VAL A 214 11.76 -20.32 -5.99
N VAL A 215 11.08 -20.90 -4.99
CA VAL A 215 11.59 -21.95 -4.09
C VAL A 215 10.48 -23.01 -3.93
N ASP A 216 10.85 -24.28 -4.03
CA ASP A 216 9.93 -25.43 -3.92
C ASP A 216 8.64 -25.30 -4.76
N GLU A 217 8.81 -24.90 -6.02
CA GLU A 217 7.72 -24.71 -7.00
C GLU A 217 6.68 -23.66 -6.58
N ASP A 218 7.07 -22.68 -5.76
CA ASP A 218 6.24 -21.58 -5.33
C ASP A 218 7.04 -20.26 -5.38
N PHE A 219 6.35 -19.14 -5.29
CA PHE A 219 6.94 -17.82 -5.11
C PHE A 219 7.81 -17.83 -3.85
N ALA A 220 8.91 -17.10 -3.85
CA ALA A 220 9.83 -17.08 -2.72
C ALA A 220 9.86 -15.72 -2.01
N ALA A 221 9.67 -15.74 -0.70
CA ALA A 221 9.81 -14.59 0.19
C ALA A 221 10.56 -15.04 1.45
N TYR A 222 11.44 -14.20 1.98
CA TYR A 222 12.36 -14.50 3.09
C TYR A 222 13.16 -15.80 2.86
N GLY A 223 13.53 -16.06 1.61
CA GLY A 223 14.31 -17.25 1.23
C GLY A 223 13.56 -18.59 1.30
N LYS A 224 12.23 -18.58 1.40
CA LYS A 224 11.39 -19.79 1.47
C LYS A 224 10.19 -19.71 0.54
N ALA A 225 9.62 -20.86 0.22
CA ALA A 225 8.37 -20.96 -0.53
C ALA A 225 7.23 -20.21 0.19
N TYR A 226 6.38 -19.52 -0.57
CA TYR A 226 5.30 -18.67 -0.05
C TYR A 226 4.30 -19.44 0.82
N ARG A 227 4.02 -20.70 0.46
CA ARG A 227 3.22 -21.64 1.25
C ARG A 227 3.80 -21.93 2.65
N ALA A 228 5.10 -21.70 2.86
CA ALA A 228 5.81 -21.97 4.11
C ALA A 228 6.02 -20.73 4.99
N LEU A 229 5.53 -19.54 4.58
CA LEU A 229 5.60 -18.35 5.44
C LEU A 229 4.75 -18.55 6.71
N SER A 230 5.25 -18.07 7.84
CA SER A 230 4.46 -17.94 9.07
C SER A 230 3.28 -16.99 8.85
N PRO A 231 2.27 -16.99 9.75
CA PRO A 231 1.17 -16.04 9.66
C PRO A 231 1.63 -14.57 9.63
N ASP A 232 2.66 -14.23 10.42
CA ASP A 232 3.17 -12.85 10.51
C ASP A 232 3.90 -12.43 9.23
N GLU A 233 4.78 -13.29 8.71
CA GLU A 233 5.51 -13.04 7.46
C GLU A 233 4.55 -12.96 6.26
N TRP A 234 3.52 -13.80 6.24
CA TRP A 234 2.49 -13.74 5.20
C TRP A 234 1.68 -12.44 5.31
N SER A 235 1.29 -12.04 6.52
CA SER A 235 0.57 -10.79 6.77
C SER A 235 1.37 -9.56 6.33
N GLU A 236 2.68 -9.56 6.61
CA GLU A 236 3.59 -8.49 6.20
C GLU A 236 3.68 -8.40 4.66
N VAL A 237 4.04 -9.49 3.98
CA VAL A 237 4.15 -9.53 2.51
C VAL A 237 2.82 -9.20 1.84
N ARG A 238 1.70 -9.66 2.41
CA ARG A 238 0.36 -9.34 1.91
C ARG A 238 0.07 -7.84 2.00
N SER A 239 0.39 -7.20 3.13
CA SER A 239 0.19 -5.75 3.30
C SER A 239 1.03 -4.95 2.30
N VAL A 240 2.32 -5.29 2.16
CA VAL A 240 3.22 -4.71 1.15
C VAL A 240 2.62 -4.82 -0.25
N THR A 241 2.18 -6.02 -0.60
CA THR A 241 1.63 -6.34 -1.91
C THR A 241 0.36 -5.54 -2.22
N ILE A 242 -0.57 -5.46 -1.27
CA ILE A 242 -1.84 -4.74 -1.45
C ILE A 242 -1.59 -3.26 -1.68
N GLU A 243 -0.79 -2.61 -0.84
CA GLU A 243 -0.52 -1.17 -0.96
C GLU A 243 0.21 -0.83 -2.26
N ARG A 244 1.16 -1.68 -2.67
CA ARG A 244 1.86 -1.50 -3.96
C ARG A 244 0.92 -1.70 -5.13
N HIS A 245 0.14 -2.78 -5.16
CA HIS A 245 -0.83 -3.03 -6.23
C HIS A 245 -1.88 -1.93 -6.33
N PHE A 246 -2.42 -1.49 -5.19
CA PHE A 246 -3.34 -0.36 -5.10
C PHE A 246 -2.74 0.89 -5.76
N THR A 247 -1.54 1.29 -5.35
CA THR A 247 -0.91 2.52 -5.87
C THR A 247 -0.58 2.40 -7.36
N LEU A 248 -0.14 1.23 -7.80
CA LEU A 248 0.19 0.96 -9.20
C LEU A 248 -1.07 0.90 -10.09
N ASN A 249 -2.20 0.42 -9.57
CA ASN A 249 -3.49 0.51 -10.26
C ASN A 249 -3.93 1.95 -10.44
N TRP A 250 -3.76 2.79 -9.40
CA TRP A 250 -4.04 4.22 -9.50
C TRP A 250 -3.17 4.88 -10.59
N LEU A 251 -1.85 4.64 -10.56
CA LEU A 251 -0.92 5.13 -11.57
C LEU A 251 -1.21 4.62 -13.00
N CYS A 252 -1.82 3.45 -13.14
CA CYS A 252 -2.25 2.90 -14.44
C CYS A 252 -3.66 3.36 -14.86
N GLY A 253 -4.31 4.22 -14.08
CA GLY A 253 -5.61 4.80 -14.43
C GLY A 253 -6.81 3.87 -14.20
N TYR A 254 -6.69 2.89 -13.31
CA TYR A 254 -7.81 2.03 -12.91
C TYR A 254 -8.76 2.69 -11.92
N ALA A 255 -8.34 3.79 -11.28
CA ALA A 255 -9.17 4.54 -10.36
C ALA A 255 -10.21 5.38 -11.13
N PRO A 256 -11.51 5.20 -10.86
CA PRO A 256 -12.56 5.96 -11.55
C PRO A 256 -12.41 7.46 -11.25
N ASN A 257 -12.39 8.27 -12.30
CA ASN A 257 -12.18 9.72 -12.22
C ASN A 257 -10.92 10.12 -11.42
N ASN A 258 -9.88 9.28 -11.46
CA ASN A 258 -8.65 9.45 -10.69
C ASN A 258 -8.84 9.52 -9.16
N GLN A 259 -9.96 8.98 -8.65
CA GLN A 259 -10.27 8.99 -7.21
C GLN A 259 -9.48 7.92 -6.46
N TRP A 260 -8.48 8.38 -5.69
CA TRP A 260 -7.55 7.53 -4.93
C TRP A 260 -8.25 6.42 -4.13
N ASP A 261 -9.21 6.77 -3.27
CA ASP A 261 -9.91 5.83 -2.38
C ASP A 261 -10.77 4.79 -3.11
N GLU A 262 -11.06 5.00 -4.40
CA GLU A 262 -11.87 4.11 -5.24
C GLU A 262 -11.00 3.21 -6.13
N THR A 263 -9.68 3.18 -5.91
CA THR A 263 -8.78 2.36 -6.71
C THR A 263 -9.04 0.87 -6.46
N PRO A 264 -9.39 0.09 -7.51
CA PRO A 264 -9.69 -1.32 -7.35
C PRO A 264 -8.40 -2.13 -7.12
N THR A 265 -8.53 -3.28 -6.46
CA THR A 265 -7.43 -4.24 -6.21
C THR A 265 -7.87 -5.69 -6.39
N ASP A 266 -8.98 -5.93 -7.08
CA ASP A 266 -9.46 -7.27 -7.38
C ASP A 266 -8.43 -8.09 -8.18
N THR A 267 -8.33 -9.38 -7.83
CA THR A 267 -7.44 -10.39 -8.42
C THR A 267 -8.11 -11.75 -8.40
#